data_AF-A0A966YWY1-F1
#
_entry.id   AF-A0A966YWY1-F1
#
_cell.length_a   1.000
_cell.length_b   1.000
_cell.length_c   1.000
_cell.angle_alpha   90.00
_cell.angle_beta   90.00
_cell.angle_gamma   90.00
#
_symmetry.space_group_name_H-M   'P 1'
#
loop_
_entity.id
_entity.type
_entity.pdbx_description
1 polymer ?
#
loop_
_entity_poly.entity_id
_entity_poly.type
_entity_poly.pdbx_seq_one_letter_code
_entity_poly.pdbx_strand_id
1 'polypeptide(L)' 'VTGLGLKEAKAVVDGAPAPVKEGASKDEAEDIKKQIEEAGGAVELK' A
#
# COMPACT_ATOMS: atom_id res chain seq x y z
N VAL A 1 5.44 7.94 -1.00
CA VAL A 1 4.03 7.62 -0.70
C VAL A 1 3.85 6.96 0.67
N THR A 2 4.74 6.07 1.15
CA THR A 2 4.70 5.60 2.56
C THR A 2 5.92 5.98 3.41
N GLY A 3 7.02 6.46 2.81
CA GLY A 3 8.23 6.83 3.57
C GLY A 3 8.94 5.64 4.25
N LEU A 4 8.45 4.42 4.04
CA LEU A 4 9.02 3.18 4.56
C LEU A 4 10.29 2.83 3.78
N GLY A 5 11.34 2.39 4.47
CA GLY A 5 12.54 1.88 3.81
C GLY A 5 12.25 0.63 2.98
N LEU A 6 13.08 0.32 1.98
CA LEU A 6 12.87 -0.82 1.07
C LEU A 6 12.63 -2.16 1.81
N LYS A 7 13.27 -2.33 2.96
CA LYS A 7 13.09 -3.50 3.84
C LYS A 7 11.72 -3.51 4.54
N GLU A 8 11.25 -2.36 5.00
CA GLU A 8 9.96 -2.22 5.68
C GLU A 8 8.81 -2.35 4.67
N ALA A 9 8.94 -1.74 3.49
CA ALA A 9 7.99 -1.92 2.40
C ALA A 9 7.86 -3.39 1.99
N LYS A 10 8.99 -4.11 1.91
CA LYS A 10 9.00 -5.55 1.64
C LYS A 10 8.30 -6.34 2.76
N ALA A 11 8.57 -6.03 4.03
CA ALA A 11 7.92 -6.70 5.16
C ALA A 11 6.40 -6.48 5.21
N VAL A 12 5.91 -5.29 4.80
CA VAL A 12 4.47 -5.00 4.73
C VAL A 12 3.79 -5.81 3.61
N VAL A 13 4.43 -5.94 2.45
CA VAL A 13 3.92 -6.77 1.34
C VAL A 13 3.98 -8.26 1.67
N ASP A 14 5.07 -8.76 2.25
CA ASP A 14 5.21 -10.17 2.65
C ASP A 14 4.32 -10.52 3.86
N GLY A 15 3.98 -9.54 4.69
CA GLY A 15 3.16 -9.68 5.90
C GLY A 15 1.66 -9.47 5.71
N ALA A 16 1.16 -9.53 4.46
CA ALA A 16 -0.27 -9.33 4.18
C ALA A 16 -1.16 -10.34 4.95
N PRO A 17 -2.29 -9.91 5.53
CA PRO A 17 -2.90 -8.58 5.44
C PRO A 17 -2.31 -7.57 6.45
N ALA A 18 -1.68 -6.50 5.95
CA ALA A 18 -1.13 -5.40 6.75
C ALA A 18 -1.59 -4.04 6.19
N PRO A 19 -1.94 -3.07 7.05
CA PRO A 19 -2.36 -1.74 6.59
C PRO A 19 -1.17 -0.95 6.02
N VAL A 20 -1.24 -0.61 4.73
CA VAL A 20 -0.19 0.17 4.03
C VAL A 20 -0.29 1.66 4.34
N LYS A 21 -1.51 2.16 4.53
CA LYS A 21 -1.83 3.55 4.86
C LYS A 21 -3.24 3.61 5.46
N GLU A 22 -3.38 4.10 6.68
CA GLU A 22 -4.67 4.29 7.35
C GLU A 22 -5.10 5.75 7.27
N GLY A 23 -6.39 6.01 7.00
CA GLY A 23 -6.92 7.38 6.90
C GLY A 23 -6.55 8.14 5.62
N ALA A 24 -6.17 7.43 4.55
CA ALA A 24 -5.96 8.06 3.24
C ALA A 24 -7.27 8.63 2.70
N SER A 25 -7.22 9.85 2.14
CA SER A 25 -8.32 10.41 1.36
C SER A 25 -8.64 9.52 0.17
N LYS A 26 -9.88 9.54 -0.33
CA LYS A 26 -10.30 8.73 -1.49
C LYS A 26 -9.32 8.83 -2.67
N ASP A 27 -8.91 10.04 -3.03
CA ASP A 27 -7.94 10.28 -4.09
C ASP A 27 -6.57 9.64 -3.81
N GLU A 28 -6.07 9.74 -2.58
CA GLU A 28 -4.79 9.18 -2.17
C GLU A 28 -4.84 7.65 -2.08
N ALA A 29 -5.98 7.09 -1.67
CA ALA A 29 -6.24 5.66 -1.63
C ALA A 29 -6.30 5.05 -3.03
N GLU A 30 -6.94 5.73 -4.00
CA GLU A 30 -6.98 5.29 -5.40
C GLU A 30 -5.59 5.35 -6.05
N ASP A 31 -4.80 6.38 -5.73
CA ASP A 31 -3.44 6.52 -6.26
C ASP A 31 -2.49 5.45 -5.70
N ILE A 32 -2.57 5.16 -4.39
CA ILE A 32 -1.84 4.06 -3.74
C ILE A 32 -2.26 2.71 -4.33
N LYS A 33 -3.57 2.50 -4.51
CA LYS A 33 -4.10 1.27 -5.09
C LYS A 33 -3.55 1.06 -6.50
N LYS A 34 -3.58 2.08 -7.37
CA LYS A 34 -2.98 2.02 -8.72
C LYS A 34 -1.49 1.67 -8.67
N GLN A 35 -0.71 2.36 -7.83
CA GLN A 35 0.73 2.11 -7.73
C GLN A 35 1.05 0.68 -7.25
N ILE A 36 0.21 0.10 -6.39
CA ILE A 36 0.39 -1.28 -5.92
C ILE A 36 -0.11 -2.30 -6.95
N GLU A 37 -1.22 -2.04 -7.64
CA GLU A 37 -1.72 -2.90 -8.74
C GLU A 37 -0.75 -2.93 -9.92
N GLU A 38 -0.14 -1.80 -10.30
CA GLU A 38 0.92 -1.75 -11.32
C GLU A 38 2.18 -2.51 -10.89
N ALA A 39 2.47 -2.57 -9.59
CA ALA A 39 3.55 -3.37 -9.02
C ALA A 39 3.20 -4.86 -8.89
N GLY A 40 1.97 -5.28 -9.25
CA GLY A 40 1.49 -6.66 -9.17
C GLY A 40 0.95 -7.09 -7.80
N GLY A 41 0.71 -6.13 -6.89
CA GLY A 41 0.07 -6.36 -5.59
C GLY A 41 -1.43 -6.07 -5.62
N ALA A 42 -2.16 -6.56 -4.62
CA ALA A 42 -3.59 -6.27 -4.44
C ALA A 42 -3.81 -5.44 -3.17
N VAL A 43 -4.55 -4.34 -3.28
CA VAL A 43 -4.94 -3.48 -2.14
C VAL A 43 -6.46 -3.52 -1.99
N GLU A 44 -6.91 -3.89 -0.80
CA GLU A 44 -8.32 -3.78 -0.42
C GLU A 44 -8.53 -2.46 0.34
N LEU A 45 -9.35 -1.56 -0.24
CA LEU A 45 -9.76 -0.33 0.43
C LEU A 45 -10.92 -0.65 1.38
N LYS A 46 -10.71 -0.44 2.68
CA LYS A 46 -11.75 -0.52 3.72
C LYS A 46 -12.15 0.86 4.21
#